data_AF-A0A537A0I1-F1
#
_entry.id   AF-A0A537A0I1-F1
#
_cell.length_a   1.000
_cell.length_b   1.000
_cell.length_c   1.000
_cell.angle_alpha   90.00
_cell.angle_beta   90.00
_cell.angle_gamma   90.00
#
_symmetry.space_group_name_H-M   'P 1'
#
loop_
_entity.id
_entity.type
_entity.pdbx_description
1 polymer ?
#
loop_
_entity_poly.entity_id
_entity_poly.type
_entity_poly.pdbx_seq_one_letter_code
_entity_poly.pdbx_strand_id
1 'polypeptide(L)'
;MHHYLRPLLAPRSVALVGASERPGSLGRVVYENLLAGEFAGELYAVNPNHRRILARPAFASLDAIGAEVDLAVIASPAGTVAEVLAQVALAPKAAILMTAPPGDDRAEALAWTRRIVAISRKRKIRLVGPGALGVIRTDIGLNATYCAPPAIR
;
A
#
# COMPACT_ATOMS: atom_id res chain seq x y z
N MET A 1 -19.96 16.00 5.64
CA MET A 1 -20.07 14.68 4.99
C MET A 1 -18.73 14.33 4.38
N HIS A 2 -18.10 13.22 4.76
CA HIS A 2 -16.82 12.80 4.16
C HIS A 2 -17.08 11.81 3.03
N HIS A 3 -16.49 12.08 1.87
CA HIS A 3 -16.63 11.22 0.70
C HIS A 3 -16.01 9.83 0.98
N TYR A 4 -16.62 8.76 0.48
CA TYR A 4 -16.17 7.38 0.75
C TYR A 4 -14.78 7.05 0.18
N LEU A 5 -14.30 7.82 -0.81
CA LEU A 5 -12.93 7.76 -1.33
C LEU A 5 -11.93 8.62 -0.56
N ARG A 6 -12.35 9.30 0.52
CA ARG A 6 -11.43 10.10 1.34
C ARG A 6 -10.22 9.29 1.82
N PRO A 7 -10.34 8.04 2.30
CA PRO A 7 -9.17 7.28 2.71
C PRO A 7 -8.18 6.98 1.57
N LEU A 8 -8.62 7.02 0.31
CA LEU A 8 -7.75 6.84 -0.85
C LEU A 8 -7.09 8.16 -1.29
N LEU A 9 -7.83 9.27 -1.24
CA LEU A 9 -7.41 10.54 -1.85
C LEU A 9 -6.91 11.57 -0.84
N ALA A 10 -7.27 11.46 0.43
CA ALA A 10 -6.80 12.32 1.51
C ALA A 10 -6.69 11.51 2.82
N PRO A 11 -5.86 10.45 2.82
CA PRO A 11 -5.60 9.66 4.02
C PRO A 11 -4.89 10.50 5.10
N ARG A 12 -5.14 10.19 6.37
CA ARG A 12 -4.34 10.70 7.49
C ARG A 12 -3.21 9.75 7.87
N SER A 13 -3.26 8.50 7.41
CA SER A 13 -2.23 7.50 7.63
C SER A 13 -2.06 6.60 6.41
N VAL A 14 -0.81 6.32 6.07
CA VAL A 14 -0.41 5.45 4.96
C VAL A 14 0.51 4.36 5.49
N ALA A 15 0.20 3.09 5.21
CA ALA A 15 1.11 1.98 5.45
C ALA A 15 1.60 1.39 4.13
N LEU A 16 2.91 1.35 3.93
CA LEU A 16 3.53 0.73 2.77
C LEU A 16 3.95 -0.70 3.10
N VAL A 17 3.18 -1.67 2.63
CA VAL A 17 3.47 -3.10 2.74
C VAL A 17 4.40 -3.52 1.62
N GLY A 18 5.55 -4.09 2.00
CA GLY A 18 6.64 -4.38 1.07
C GLY A 18 7.67 -3.26 0.97
N ALA A 19 7.70 -2.32 1.92
CA ALA A 19 8.77 -1.33 2.04
C ALA A 19 10.14 -2.02 2.09
N SER A 20 11.15 -1.51 1.39
CA SER A 20 12.46 -2.16 1.28
C SER A 20 13.58 -1.14 1.13
N GLU A 21 14.80 -1.52 1.53
CA GLU A 21 16.02 -0.77 1.22
C GLU A 21 16.70 -1.25 -0.06
N ARG A 22 16.23 -2.36 -0.66
CA ARG A 22 16.83 -2.92 -1.87
C ARG A 22 16.71 -1.91 -3.01
N PRO A 23 17.83 -1.44 -3.59
CA PRO A 23 17.79 -0.53 -4.73
C PRO A 23 16.96 -1.10 -5.88
N GLY A 24 16.15 -0.25 -6.51
CA GLY A 24 15.27 -0.63 -7.63
C GLY A 24 14.06 -1.49 -7.26
N SER A 25 13.86 -1.85 -5.99
CA SER A 25 12.62 -2.52 -5.58
C SER A 25 11.44 -1.54 -5.60
N LEU A 26 10.28 -2.04 -5.99
CA LEU A 26 9.05 -1.24 -6.05
C LEU A 26 8.75 -0.55 -4.72
N GLY A 27 8.82 -1.28 -3.61
CA GLY A 27 8.60 -0.72 -2.28
C GLY A 27 9.64 0.33 -1.88
N ARG A 28 10.88 0.25 -2.37
CA ARG A 28 11.88 1.30 -2.13
C ARG A 28 11.48 2.61 -2.83
N VAL A 29 11.15 2.54 -4.12
CA VAL A 29 10.78 3.70 -4.94
C VAL A 29 9.55 4.40 -4.38
N VAL A 30 8.51 3.63 -4.05
CA VAL A 30 7.27 4.19 -3.48
C VAL A 30 7.54 4.83 -2.11
N TYR A 31 8.41 4.24 -1.29
CA TYR A 31 8.73 4.82 0.01
C TYR A 31 9.49 6.13 -0.12
N GLU A 32 10.48 6.18 -1.00
CA GLU A 32 11.22 7.42 -1.32
C GLU A 32 10.29 8.50 -1.85
N ASN A 33 9.33 8.15 -2.72
CA ASN A 33 8.34 9.08 -3.24
C ASN A 33 7.44 9.66 -2.16
N LEU A 34 6.95 8.83 -1.22
CA LEU A 34 6.15 9.28 -0.08
C LEU A 34 6.95 10.19 0.87
N LEU A 35 8.24 9.90 1.06
CA LEU A 35 9.14 10.73 1.87
C LEU A 35 9.49 12.05 1.20
N ALA A 36 9.82 12.02 -0.09
CA ALA A 36 10.17 13.20 -0.89
C ALA A 36 8.97 14.12 -1.13
N GLY A 37 7.76 13.55 -1.18
CA GLY A 37 6.53 14.34 -1.21
C GLY A 37 6.21 15.03 0.11
N GLU A 38 6.90 14.70 1.21
CA GLU A 38 6.61 15.22 2.56
C GLU A 38 5.15 14.96 2.96
N PHE A 39 4.68 13.71 2.79
CA PHE A 39 3.30 13.34 3.11
C PHE A 39 2.90 13.82 4.51
N ALA A 40 1.84 14.62 4.58
CA ALA A 40 1.45 15.35 5.79
C ALA A 40 0.84 14.47 6.89
N GLY A 41 0.55 13.20 6.59
CA GLY A 41 0.00 12.23 7.54
C GLY A 41 1.04 11.25 8.09
N GLU A 42 0.57 10.29 8.87
CA GLU A 42 1.42 9.24 9.43
C GLU A 42 1.86 8.27 8.33
N LEU A 43 3.15 7.95 8.29
CA LEU A 43 3.72 7.05 7.29
C LEU A 43 4.41 5.85 7.96
N TYR A 44 3.88 4.65 7.70
CA TYR A 44 4.35 3.40 8.28
C TYR A 44 5.01 2.52 7.21
N ALA A 45 6.27 2.15 7.41
CA ALA A 45 6.91 1.11 6.61
C ALA A 45 6.56 -0.27 7.18
N VAL A 46 6.12 -1.21 6.34
CA VAL A 46 5.79 -2.58 6.76
C VAL A 46 6.67 -3.58 6.01
N ASN A 47 7.51 -4.27 6.76
CA ASN A 47 8.40 -5.32 6.30
C ASN A 47 8.70 -6.33 7.44
N PRO A 48 8.39 -7.62 7.28
CA PRO A 48 8.60 -8.64 8.32
C PRO A 48 10.08 -8.89 8.66
N ASN A 49 10.99 -8.58 7.73
CA ASN A 49 12.41 -8.94 7.84
C ASN A 49 13.28 -7.79 8.36
N HIS A 50 12.77 -6.56 8.41
CA HIS A 50 13.55 -5.38 8.78
C HIS A 50 12.82 -4.54 9.81
N ARG A 51 13.51 -4.22 10.92
CA ARG A 51 13.00 -3.30 11.97
C ARG A 51 13.14 -1.83 11.59
N ARG A 52 13.95 -1.53 10.58
CA ARG A 52 14.17 -0.17 10.05
C ARG A 52 14.28 -0.23 8.54
N ILE A 53 13.73 0.78 7.86
CA ILE A 53 13.89 1.03 6.43
C ILE A 53 14.21 2.51 6.28
N LEU A 54 15.26 2.88 5.55
CA LEU A 54 15.69 4.27 5.37
C LEU A 54 15.94 5.00 6.70
N ALA A 55 16.55 4.30 7.66
CA ALA A 55 16.73 4.81 9.03
C ALA A 55 15.43 5.26 9.74
N ARG A 56 14.26 4.80 9.28
CA ARG A 56 12.97 4.99 9.94
C ARG A 56 12.44 3.66 10.48
N PRO A 57 11.63 3.67 11.55
CA PRO A 57 11.02 2.45 12.09
C PRO A 57 10.20 1.71 11.04
N ALA A 58 10.27 0.38 11.07
CA ALA A 58 9.45 -0.49 10.25
C ALA A 58 8.76 -1.55 11.11
N PHE A 59 7.54 -1.90 10.71
CA PHE A 59 6.67 -2.81 11.42
C PHE A 59 6.62 -4.16 10.69
N ALA A 60 6.53 -5.26 11.45
CA ALA A 60 6.52 -6.59 10.84
C ALA A 60 5.23 -6.89 10.06
N SER A 61 4.12 -6.25 10.44
CA SER A 61 2.80 -6.40 9.83
C SER A 61 1.98 -5.12 10.03
N LEU A 62 0.79 -5.05 9.42
CA LEU A 62 -0.16 -3.97 9.66
C LEU A 62 -0.65 -3.94 11.12
N ASP A 63 -0.82 -5.11 11.76
CA ASP A 63 -1.25 -5.19 13.16
C ASP A 63 -0.20 -4.65 14.13
N ALA A 64 1.08 -4.84 13.80
CA ALA A 64 2.18 -4.36 14.62
C ALA A 64 2.24 -2.82 14.70
N ILE A 65 1.57 -2.10 13.80
CA ILE A 65 1.43 -0.64 13.86
C ILE A 65 0.65 -0.22 15.11
N GLY A 66 -0.34 -1.01 15.55
CA GLY A 66 -1.15 -0.70 16.73
C GLY A 66 -2.10 0.49 16.56
N ALA A 67 -2.32 0.96 15.33
CA ALA A 67 -3.17 2.11 15.02
C ALA A 67 -3.99 1.88 13.74
N GLU A 68 -5.05 2.67 13.54
CA GLU A 68 -5.83 2.63 12.31
C GLU A 68 -5.04 3.15 11.10
N VAL A 69 -5.12 2.42 9.99
CA VAL A 69 -4.55 2.81 8.71
C VAL A 69 -5.67 3.25 7.76
N ASP A 70 -5.61 4.49 7.26
CA ASP A 70 -6.56 4.97 6.26
C ASP A 70 -6.26 4.34 4.89
N LEU A 71 -4.98 4.30 4.48
CA LEU A 71 -4.55 3.75 3.19
C LEU A 71 -3.40 2.74 3.33
N ALA A 72 -3.59 1.52 2.84
CA ALA A 72 -2.50 0.56 2.65
C ALA A 72 -2.01 0.58 1.19
N VAL A 73 -0.72 0.79 0.97
CA VAL A 73 -0.09 0.62 -0.34
C VAL A 73 0.64 -0.72 -0.33
N ILE A 74 0.24 -1.63 -1.22
CA ILE A 74 0.72 -3.02 -1.22
C ILE A 74 1.62 -3.24 -2.44
N ALA A 75 2.91 -3.39 -2.16
CA ALA A 75 3.99 -3.68 -3.09
C ALA A 75 4.74 -4.97 -2.67
N SER A 76 4.02 -5.97 -2.19
CA SER A 76 4.55 -7.27 -1.74
C SER A 76 4.25 -8.39 -2.76
N PRO A 77 4.92 -9.56 -2.68
CA PRO A 77 4.68 -10.67 -3.59
C PRO A 77 3.21 -11.13 -3.59
N ALA A 78 2.68 -11.55 -4.75
CA ALA A 78 1.26 -11.88 -4.94
C ALA A 78 0.71 -12.93 -3.96
N GLY A 79 1.55 -13.90 -3.55
CA GLY A 79 1.17 -14.92 -2.57
C GLY A 79 0.83 -14.37 -1.17
N THR A 80 1.37 -13.19 -0.82
CA THR A 80 1.20 -12.58 0.51
C THR A 80 -0.05 -11.68 0.61
N VAL A 81 -0.58 -11.22 -0.52
CA VAL A 81 -1.61 -10.16 -0.55
C VAL A 81 -2.91 -10.59 0.14
N ALA A 82 -3.32 -11.85 -0.04
CA ALA A 82 -4.51 -12.37 0.59
C ALA A 82 -4.41 -12.36 2.13
N GLU A 83 -3.23 -12.69 2.67
CA GLU A 83 -2.96 -12.69 4.11
C GLU A 83 -2.99 -11.27 4.67
N VAL A 84 -2.26 -10.34 4.02
CA VAL A 84 -2.21 -8.92 4.39
C VAL A 84 -3.61 -8.30 4.49
N LEU A 85 -4.52 -8.66 3.59
CA LEU A 85 -5.89 -8.10 3.58
C LEU A 85 -6.87 -8.87 4.47
N ALA A 86 -6.70 -10.18 4.65
CA ALA A 86 -7.67 -11.02 5.35
C ALA A 86 -7.41 -11.14 6.86
N GLN A 87 -6.14 -11.18 7.27
CA GLN A 87 -5.76 -11.56 8.63
C GLN A 87 -5.43 -10.37 9.54
N VAL A 88 -5.31 -9.17 8.99
CA VAL A 88 -5.14 -7.95 9.78
C VAL A 88 -6.37 -7.72 10.68
N ALA A 89 -6.17 -7.49 11.97
CA ALA A 89 -7.22 -7.21 12.94
C ALA A 89 -7.95 -5.91 12.57
N LEU A 90 -7.19 -4.83 12.37
CA LEU A 90 -7.67 -3.52 11.93
C LEU A 90 -7.48 -3.37 10.42
N ALA A 91 -8.50 -3.75 9.64
CA ALA A 91 -8.45 -3.60 8.19
C ALA A 91 -8.26 -2.13 7.78
N PRO A 92 -7.37 -1.85 6.80
CA PRO A 92 -7.23 -0.50 6.28
C PRO A 92 -8.51 -0.07 5.56
N LYS A 93 -8.86 1.21 5.61
CA LYS A 93 -10.10 1.71 5.00
C LYS A 93 -10.04 1.64 3.47
N ALA A 94 -8.87 1.89 2.88
CA ALA A 94 -8.57 1.73 1.47
C ALA A 94 -7.23 1.01 1.25
N ALA A 95 -7.06 0.41 0.08
CA ALA A 95 -5.83 -0.21 -0.35
C ALA A 95 -5.53 0.08 -1.83
N ILE A 96 -4.28 0.40 -2.14
CA ILE A 96 -3.72 0.42 -3.49
C ILE A 96 -2.88 -0.84 -3.64
N LEU A 97 -3.26 -1.70 -4.58
CA LEU A 97 -2.56 -2.94 -4.88
C LEU A 97 -1.74 -2.75 -6.15
N MET A 98 -0.43 -2.53 -5.97
CA MET A 98 0.51 -2.39 -7.08
C MET A 98 0.96 -3.74 -7.62
N THR A 99 0.90 -4.78 -6.79
CA THR A 99 1.18 -6.16 -7.19
C THR A 99 0.21 -6.61 -8.29
N ALA A 100 0.77 -7.09 -9.41
CA ALA A 100 -0.01 -7.72 -10.48
C ALA A 100 -0.39 -9.16 -10.09
N PRO A 101 -1.48 -9.72 -10.67
CA PRO A 101 -1.79 -11.13 -10.53
C PRO A 101 -0.60 -12.02 -10.95
N PRO A 102 -0.37 -13.16 -10.28
CA PRO A 102 0.72 -14.06 -10.64
C PRO A 102 0.36 -14.91 -11.87
N GLY A 103 1.39 -15.45 -12.51
CA GLY A 103 1.28 -16.41 -13.61
C GLY A 103 0.99 -15.77 -14.97
N ASP A 104 1.34 -16.50 -16.03
CA ASP A 104 1.01 -16.15 -17.42
C ASP A 104 -0.38 -16.69 -17.83
N ASP A 105 -0.94 -17.61 -17.03
CA ASP A 105 -2.27 -18.17 -17.26
C ASP A 105 -3.39 -17.21 -16.84
N ARG A 106 -4.30 -16.94 -17.78
CA ARG A 106 -5.41 -16.01 -17.57
C ARG A 106 -6.39 -16.49 -16.50
N ALA A 107 -6.61 -17.81 -16.39
CA ALA A 107 -7.55 -18.37 -15.43
C ALA A 107 -7.01 -18.27 -14.00
N GLU A 108 -5.71 -18.54 -13.80
CA GLU A 108 -5.01 -18.35 -12.53
C GLU A 108 -5.05 -16.88 -12.09
N ALA A 109 -4.67 -15.96 -12.96
CA ALA A 109 -4.70 -14.52 -12.70
C ALA A 109 -6.11 -14.03 -12.32
N LEU A 110 -7.14 -14.54 -12.99
CA LEU A 110 -8.54 -14.20 -12.71
C LEU A 110 -9.01 -14.79 -11.38
N ALA A 111 -8.64 -16.03 -11.06
CA ALA A 111 -8.97 -16.68 -9.80
C ALA A 111 -8.33 -15.94 -8.61
N TRP A 112 -7.06 -15.57 -8.74
CA TRP A 112 -6.36 -14.76 -7.75
C TRP A 112 -7.05 -13.41 -7.55
N THR A 113 -7.35 -12.69 -8.65
CA THR A 113 -8.02 -11.39 -8.59
C THR A 113 -9.39 -11.47 -7.91
N ARG A 114 -10.21 -12.48 -8.27
CA ARG A 114 -11.52 -12.72 -7.65
C ARG A 114 -11.41 -12.95 -6.15
N ARG A 115 -10.41 -13.73 -5.72
CA ARG A 115 -10.15 -13.98 -4.29
C ARG A 115 -9.83 -12.68 -3.55
N ILE A 116 -8.95 -11.84 -4.10
CA ILE A 116 -8.57 -10.56 -3.48
C ILE A 116 -9.76 -9.60 -3.40
N VAL A 117 -10.56 -9.50 -4.45
CA VAL A 117 -11.78 -8.68 -4.46
C VAL A 117 -12.80 -9.17 -3.43
N ALA A 118 -13.00 -10.49 -3.30
CA ALA A 118 -13.90 -11.07 -2.31
C ALA A 118 -13.47 -10.75 -0.87
N ILE A 119 -12.18 -10.88 -0.56
CA ILE A 119 -11.61 -10.51 0.74
C ILE A 119 -11.84 -9.02 1.02
N SER A 120 -11.51 -8.16 0.06
CA SER A 120 -11.63 -6.70 0.20
C SER A 120 -13.08 -6.27 0.43
N ARG A 121 -14.05 -6.90 -0.26
CA ARG A 121 -15.48 -6.67 -0.05
C ARG A 121 -15.92 -7.09 1.35
N LYS A 122 -15.57 -8.31 1.78
CA LYS A 122 -15.90 -8.84 3.12
C LYS A 122 -15.34 -7.96 4.24
N ARG A 123 -14.11 -7.44 4.07
CA ARG A 123 -13.42 -6.59 5.05
C ARG A 123 -13.74 -5.10 4.92
N LYS A 124 -14.61 -4.70 4.00
CA LYS A 124 -14.95 -3.30 3.72
C LYS A 124 -13.74 -2.40 3.35
N ILE A 125 -12.71 -2.98 2.71
CA ILE A 125 -11.53 -2.28 2.18
C ILE A 125 -11.76 -1.78 0.75
N ARG A 126 -11.56 -0.48 0.47
CA ARG A 126 -11.78 0.06 -0.89
C ARG A 126 -10.51 -0.17 -1.71
N LEU A 127 -10.59 -0.91 -2.81
CA LEU A 127 -9.40 -1.40 -3.51
C LEU A 127 -9.19 -0.69 -4.85
N VAL A 128 -7.97 -0.23 -5.09
CA VAL A 128 -7.47 0.19 -6.41
C VAL A 128 -6.44 -0.82 -6.90
N GLY A 129 -6.50 -1.20 -8.17
CA GLY A 129 -5.69 -2.28 -8.75
C GLY A 129 -6.47 -3.59 -8.89
N PRO A 130 -5.80 -4.76 -8.98
CA PRO A 130 -4.35 -5.00 -8.87
C PRO A 130 -3.54 -4.41 -10.04
N GLY A 131 -2.20 -4.41 -9.92
CA GLY A 131 -1.30 -3.87 -10.96
C GLY A 131 -1.41 -2.36 -11.15
N ALA A 132 -1.89 -1.64 -10.13
CA ALA A 132 -2.08 -0.20 -10.23
C ALA A 132 -0.73 0.55 -10.24
N LEU A 133 -0.69 1.69 -10.95
CA LEU A 133 0.41 2.64 -10.85
C LEU A 133 0.47 3.31 -9.47
N GLY A 134 -0.70 3.62 -8.90
CA GLY A 134 -0.86 4.31 -7.63
C GLY A 134 -1.67 5.60 -7.73
N VAL A 135 -1.51 6.49 -6.75
CA VAL A 135 -2.22 7.78 -6.68
C VAL A 135 -1.24 8.88 -6.26
N ILE A 136 -1.38 10.08 -6.84
CA ILE A 136 -0.65 11.28 -6.44
C ILE A 136 -1.64 12.38 -6.02
N ARG A 137 -1.36 13.01 -4.88
CA ARG A 137 -2.02 14.21 -4.37
C ARG A 137 -0.97 15.14 -3.81
N THR A 138 -0.55 16.10 -4.64
CA THR A 138 0.54 17.03 -4.34
C THR A 138 0.23 17.96 -3.19
N ASP A 139 -1.04 18.35 -3.01
CA ASP A 139 -1.51 19.25 -1.95
C ASP A 139 -1.32 18.71 -0.53
N ILE A 140 -1.13 17.39 -0.39
CA ILE A 140 -0.90 16.71 0.90
C ILE A 140 0.41 15.92 0.91
N GLY A 141 1.25 16.08 -0.11
CA GLY A 141 2.51 15.36 -0.23
C GLY A 141 2.38 13.85 -0.49
N LEU A 142 1.20 13.36 -0.88
CA LEU A 142 0.97 11.94 -1.13
C LEU A 142 1.44 11.58 -2.54
N ASN A 143 2.64 11.03 -2.67
CA ASN A 143 3.06 10.36 -3.90
C ASN A 143 3.17 8.84 -3.67
N ALA A 144 2.03 8.14 -3.71
CA ALA A 144 1.96 6.70 -3.57
C ALA A 144 2.06 6.00 -4.94
N THR A 145 3.05 6.37 -5.75
CA THR A 145 3.33 5.75 -7.06
C THR A 145 4.79 5.32 -7.17
N TYR A 146 5.11 4.60 -8.24
CA TYR A 146 6.48 4.29 -8.63
C TYR A 146 6.94 5.06 -9.88
N CYS A 147 6.21 6.11 -10.28
CA CYS A 147 6.72 7.07 -11.25
C CYS A 147 7.85 7.89 -10.61
N ALA A 148 8.78 8.36 -11.45
CA ALA A 148 9.74 9.37 -11.03
C ALA A 148 8.98 10.53 -10.37
N PRO A 149 9.46 11.08 -9.23
CA PRO A 149 8.81 12.21 -8.62
C PRO A 149 8.75 13.31 -9.69
N PRO A 150 7.57 13.86 -10.03
CA PRO A 150 7.55 15.15 -10.69
C PRO A 150 8.33 16.12 -9.80
N ALA A 151 8.87 17.21 -10.33
CA ALA A 151 9.41 18.27 -9.48
C ALA A 151 8.24 18.83 -8.64
N ILE A 152 7.96 18.20 -7.50
CA ILE A 152 6.99 18.67 -6.51
C ILE A 152 7.71 19.81 -5.81
N ARG A 153 7.43 21.03 -6.28
CA ARG A 153 7.81 22.29 -5.65
C ARG A 153 6.55 22.95 -5.12
#